data_AF-A0A6J4IRC9-F1
#
_entry.id   AF-A0A6J4IRC9-F1
#
_cell.length_a   1.000
_cell.length_b   1.000
_cell.length_c   1.000
_cell.angle_alpha   90.00
_cell.angle_beta   90.00
_cell.angle_gamma   90.00
#
_symmetry.space_group_name_H-M   'P 1'
#
loop_
_entity.id
_entity.type
_entity.pdbx_description
1 polymer ?
#
loop_
_entity_poly.entity_id
_entity_poly.type
_entity_poly.pdbx_seq_one_letter_code
_entity_poly.pdbx_strand_id
1 'polypeptide(L)'
;MTVQPQSPTTALDRLRDELRRLERVVVAFSGGADSAFLAWVAHDTLGADRAQCVTAVSPSLAPEEELACRDLAAEWGLRWEVVHTDELANPAYSANDGDRCFHCKTALMDLTEPVAAAAGATVVLGVNLDDLGDHRPGQAAAGQRGARFPLVDAGFTKDDVRSWSKRLGLRTWDKPAAACLASRVPYGTPVTLTVLSEVARAESALRRMGFRQLRVRHYGDTARLELDGPELARAVAEREAVVSAVKGAGYRYVTLDLEGFRSGNLNAALTTAEVR
;
A
#
# COMPACT_ATOMS: atom_id res chain seq x y z
N MET A 1 -49.49 -15.84 -0.20
CA MET A 1 -48.03 -15.83 0.08
C MET A 1 -47.53 -14.41 -0.10
N THR A 2 -47.44 -13.68 1.00
CA THR A 2 -46.91 -12.31 1.00
C THR A 2 -45.40 -12.41 0.92
N VAL A 3 -44.83 -12.08 -0.24
CA VAL A 3 -43.38 -11.93 -0.39
C VAL A 3 -42.99 -10.73 0.47
N GLN A 4 -42.29 -10.98 1.58
CA GLN A 4 -41.66 -9.91 2.34
C GLN A 4 -40.60 -9.25 1.46
N PRO A 5 -40.53 -7.90 1.40
CA PRO A 5 -39.47 -7.22 0.68
C PRO A 5 -38.13 -7.60 1.33
N GLN A 6 -37.21 -8.16 0.55
CA GLN A 6 -35.86 -8.41 1.02
C GLN A 6 -35.25 -7.08 1.46
N SER A 7 -34.74 -7.03 2.69
CA SER A 7 -34.00 -5.86 3.18
C SER A 7 -32.88 -5.54 2.19
N PRO A 8 -32.57 -4.25 1.93
CA PRO A 8 -31.51 -3.90 1.00
C PRO A 8 -30.19 -4.54 1.45
N THR A 9 -29.64 -5.44 0.63
CA THR A 9 -28.36 -6.10 0.88
C THR A 9 -27.28 -5.06 1.12
N THR A 10 -26.62 -5.10 2.27
CA THR A 10 -25.59 -4.10 2.61
C THR A 10 -24.37 -4.28 1.69
N ALA A 11 -23.53 -3.25 1.56
CA ALA A 11 -22.28 -3.36 0.81
C ALA A 11 -21.40 -4.51 1.34
N LEU A 12 -21.35 -4.68 2.67
CA LEU A 12 -20.61 -5.77 3.30
C LEU A 12 -21.16 -7.15 2.92
N ASP A 13 -22.48 -7.32 2.85
CA ASP A 13 -23.08 -8.59 2.43
C ASP A 13 -22.73 -8.92 0.97
N ARG A 14 -22.72 -7.91 0.08
CA ARG A 14 -22.27 -8.10 -1.31
C ARG A 14 -20.81 -8.53 -1.38
N LEU A 15 -19.93 -7.92 -0.59
CA LEU A 15 -18.52 -8.33 -0.52
C LEU A 15 -18.36 -9.77 -0.02
N ARG A 16 -19.12 -10.16 1.00
CA ARG A 16 -19.14 -11.54 1.50
C ARG A 16 -19.62 -12.51 0.42
N ASP A 17 -20.64 -12.15 -0.34
CA ASP A 17 -21.16 -12.97 -1.43
C ASP A 17 -20.18 -13.10 -2.59
N GLU A 18 -19.45 -12.03 -2.95
CA GLU A 18 -18.35 -12.12 -3.93
C GLU A 18 -17.25 -13.07 -3.46
N LEU A 19 -16.83 -12.95 -2.19
CA LEU A 19 -15.81 -13.82 -1.62
C LEU A 19 -16.27 -15.29 -1.61
N ARG A 20 -17.53 -15.57 -1.27
CA ARG A 20 -18.12 -16.92 -1.33
C ARG A 20 -18.14 -17.47 -2.76
N ARG A 21 -18.42 -16.64 -3.77
CA ARG A 21 -18.35 -17.04 -5.19
C ARG A 21 -16.94 -17.40 -5.64
N LEU A 22 -15.93 -16.73 -5.10
CA LEU A 22 -14.53 -17.06 -5.38
C LEU A 22 -14.06 -18.34 -4.67
N GLU A 23 -14.81 -18.81 -3.66
CA GLU A 23 -14.60 -20.00 -2.84
C GLU A 23 -13.33 -20.01 -1.99
N ARG A 24 -12.17 -19.71 -2.61
CA ARG A 24 -10.85 -19.70 -2.01
C ARG A 24 -10.02 -18.55 -2.59
N VAL A 25 -9.34 -17.80 -1.74
CA VAL A 25 -8.61 -16.60 -2.14
C VAL A 25 -7.20 -16.55 -1.57
N VAL A 26 -6.30 -15.94 -2.35
CA VAL A 26 -5.01 -15.42 -1.88
C VAL A 26 -5.12 -13.90 -1.86
N VAL A 27 -5.16 -13.32 -0.67
CA VAL A 27 -5.23 -11.87 -0.48
C VAL A 27 -3.83 -11.28 -0.54
N ALA A 28 -3.58 -10.39 -1.50
CA ALA A 28 -2.38 -9.56 -1.51
C ALA A 28 -2.46 -8.53 -0.36
N PHE A 29 -1.79 -8.84 0.75
CA PHE A 29 -1.94 -8.17 2.04
C PHE A 29 -0.75 -7.24 2.33
N SER A 30 -1.00 -5.94 2.25
CA SER A 30 0.02 -4.90 2.51
C SER A 30 -0.11 -4.23 3.88
N GLY A 31 -1.08 -4.63 4.70
CA GLY A 31 -1.33 -4.01 6.01
C GLY A 31 -1.90 -2.58 5.96
N GLY A 32 -2.15 -2.04 4.76
CA GLY A 32 -2.91 -0.80 4.57
C GLY A 32 -4.40 -0.99 4.87
N ALA A 33 -5.14 0.11 5.05
CA ALA A 33 -6.56 0.05 5.44
C ALA A 33 -7.40 -0.85 4.51
N ASP A 34 -7.25 -0.69 3.18
CA ASP A 34 -8.04 -1.44 2.19
C ASP A 34 -7.69 -2.93 2.13
N SER A 35 -6.39 -3.26 2.07
CA SER A 35 -5.94 -4.65 2.03
C SER A 35 -6.18 -5.38 3.34
N ALA A 36 -6.07 -4.69 4.48
CA ALA A 36 -6.37 -5.24 5.80
C ALA A 36 -7.87 -5.49 6.00
N PHE A 37 -8.73 -4.57 5.55
CA PHE A 37 -10.17 -4.78 5.54
C PHE A 37 -10.56 -5.99 4.68
N LEU A 38 -10.02 -6.09 3.46
CA LEU A 38 -10.28 -7.24 2.58
C LEU A 38 -9.78 -8.55 3.19
N ALA A 39 -8.57 -8.57 3.76
CA ALA A 39 -8.01 -9.74 4.43
C ALA A 39 -8.89 -10.21 5.60
N TRP A 40 -9.34 -9.27 6.43
CA TRP A 40 -10.22 -9.57 7.56
C TRP A 40 -11.56 -10.12 7.09
N VAL A 41 -12.23 -9.48 6.13
CA VAL A 41 -13.54 -9.95 5.63
C VAL A 41 -13.42 -11.29 4.91
N ALA A 42 -12.34 -11.52 4.14
CA ALA A 42 -12.08 -12.82 3.52
C ALA A 42 -11.92 -13.93 4.55
N HIS A 43 -11.15 -13.67 5.62
CA HIS A 43 -10.98 -14.62 6.73
C HIS A 43 -12.30 -14.89 7.46
N ASP A 44 -13.03 -13.85 7.86
CA ASP A 44 -14.33 -13.96 8.55
C ASP A 44 -15.37 -14.73 7.71
N THR A 45 -15.32 -14.56 6.38
CA THR A 45 -16.32 -15.14 5.47
C THR A 45 -16.00 -16.58 5.07
N LEU A 46 -14.74 -16.87 4.75
CA LEU A 46 -14.33 -18.14 4.13
C LEU A 46 -13.64 -19.09 5.13
N GLY A 47 -13.12 -18.54 6.22
CA GLY A 47 -12.27 -19.23 7.19
C GLY A 47 -10.79 -19.29 6.78
N ALA A 48 -9.92 -19.54 7.76
CA ALA A 48 -8.46 -19.58 7.59
C ALA A 48 -7.97 -20.58 6.52
N ASP A 49 -8.71 -21.68 6.31
CA ASP A 49 -8.35 -22.70 5.32
C ASP A 49 -8.56 -22.25 3.87
N ARG A 50 -9.40 -21.24 3.66
CA ARG A 50 -9.82 -20.75 2.34
C ARG A 50 -9.39 -19.32 2.04
N ALA A 51 -8.91 -18.57 3.03
CA ALA A 51 -8.36 -17.23 2.85
C ALA A 51 -6.90 -17.19 3.33
N GLN A 52 -5.97 -17.24 2.37
CA GLN A 52 -4.54 -17.07 2.63
C GLN A 52 -4.15 -15.62 2.37
N CYS A 53 -3.37 -15.02 3.26
CA CYS A 53 -2.86 -13.67 3.12
C CYS A 53 -1.36 -13.72 2.79
N VAL A 54 -0.93 -12.96 1.79
CA VAL A 54 0.46 -12.92 1.35
C VAL A 54 0.96 -11.48 1.37
N THR A 55 2.06 -11.23 2.07
CA THR A 55 2.78 -9.95 2.00
C THR A 55 4.02 -10.11 1.15
N ALA A 56 4.09 -9.36 0.05
CA ALA A 56 5.33 -9.25 -0.72
C ALA A 56 6.30 -8.30 -0.01
N VAL A 57 7.47 -8.82 0.34
CA VAL A 57 8.56 -8.09 0.98
C VAL A 57 9.66 -7.87 -0.04
N SER A 58 10.03 -6.60 -0.20
CA SER A 58 11.12 -6.15 -1.04
C SER A 58 11.80 -4.95 -0.40
N PRO A 59 12.95 -4.51 -0.92
CA PRO A 59 13.58 -3.27 -0.47
C PRO A 59 12.70 -2.02 -0.59
N SER A 60 11.60 -2.08 -1.36
CA SER A 60 10.65 -0.98 -1.55
C SER A 60 9.51 -0.97 -0.53
N LEU A 61 9.38 -2.04 0.27
CA LEU A 61 8.48 -2.07 1.43
C LEU A 61 9.19 -1.46 2.63
N ALA A 62 8.52 -0.54 3.34
CA ALA A 62 9.08 -0.02 4.59
C ALA A 62 9.10 -1.12 5.66
N PRO A 63 10.18 -1.26 6.46
CA PRO A 63 10.29 -2.33 7.46
C PRO A 63 9.14 -2.37 8.47
N GLU A 64 8.60 -1.21 8.84
CA GLU A 64 7.47 -1.12 9.76
C GLU A 64 6.17 -1.68 9.18
N GLU A 65 6.03 -1.72 7.86
CA GLU A 65 4.83 -2.25 7.20
C GLU A 65 4.81 -3.78 7.25
N GLU A 66 5.96 -4.46 7.08
CA GLU A 66 6.05 -5.91 7.26
C GLU A 66 5.71 -6.32 8.70
N LEU A 67 6.29 -5.61 9.69
CA LEU A 67 5.99 -5.85 11.09
C LEU A 67 4.50 -5.63 11.39
N ALA A 68 3.90 -4.57 10.84
CA ALA A 68 2.47 -4.32 10.99
C ALA A 68 1.62 -5.45 10.39
N CYS A 69 1.97 -5.98 9.20
CA CYS A 69 1.30 -7.13 8.61
C CYS A 69 1.38 -8.36 9.53
N ARG A 70 2.56 -8.65 10.07
CA ARG A 70 2.77 -9.76 11.01
C ARG A 70 1.89 -9.63 12.26
N ASP A 71 1.86 -8.45 12.86
CA ASP A 71 1.09 -8.20 14.07
C ASP A 71 -0.42 -8.33 13.80
N LEU A 72 -0.91 -7.79 12.69
CA LEU A 72 -2.31 -7.92 12.28
C LEU A 72 -2.68 -9.39 11.98
N ALA A 73 -1.79 -10.12 11.31
CA ALA A 73 -2.01 -11.54 11.03
C ALA A 73 -2.11 -12.37 12.31
N ALA A 74 -1.23 -12.12 13.29
CA ALA A 74 -1.29 -12.77 14.59
C ALA A 74 -2.54 -12.38 15.39
N GLU A 75 -2.88 -11.09 15.40
CA GLU A 75 -4.05 -10.53 16.10
C GLU A 75 -5.37 -11.12 15.57
N TRP A 76 -5.49 -11.30 14.26
CA TRP A 76 -6.74 -11.75 13.61
C TRP A 76 -6.75 -13.23 13.27
N GLY A 77 -5.70 -13.99 13.60
CA GLY A 77 -5.60 -15.42 13.28
C GLY A 77 -5.55 -15.70 11.77
N LEU A 78 -4.98 -14.78 10.99
CA LEU A 78 -4.88 -14.94 9.53
C LEU A 78 -3.87 -16.03 9.19
N ARG A 79 -4.21 -16.86 8.19
CA ARG A 79 -3.21 -17.70 7.53
C ARG A 79 -2.34 -16.82 6.67
N TRP A 80 -1.18 -16.44 7.19
CA TRP A 80 -0.30 -15.44 6.59
C TRP A 80 1.08 -15.98 6.28
N GLU A 81 1.63 -15.58 5.13
CA GLU A 81 3.01 -15.82 4.75
C GLU A 81 3.65 -14.60 4.08
N VAL A 82 4.97 -14.58 4.12
CA VAL A 82 5.80 -13.61 3.40
C VAL A 82 6.33 -14.25 2.13
N VAL A 83 6.28 -13.51 1.02
CA VAL A 83 6.99 -13.84 -0.21
C VAL A 83 8.00 -12.73 -0.52
N HIS A 84 9.19 -13.08 -0.95
CA HIS A 84 10.24 -12.09 -1.24
C HIS A 84 10.27 -11.77 -2.73
N THR A 85 9.93 -10.54 -3.10
CA THR A 85 10.07 -10.05 -4.48
C THR A 85 11.41 -9.37 -4.68
N ASP A 86 11.95 -9.50 -5.89
CA ASP A 86 13.18 -8.83 -6.31
C ASP A 86 12.91 -7.94 -7.53
N GLU A 87 11.98 -7.00 -7.39
CA GLU A 87 11.65 -6.08 -8.48
C GLU A 87 12.83 -5.16 -8.84
N LEU A 88 13.81 -4.95 -7.94
CA LEU A 88 15.03 -4.18 -8.23
C LEU A 88 15.89 -4.85 -9.30
N ALA A 89 15.85 -6.18 -9.43
CA ALA A 89 16.55 -6.89 -10.49
C ALA A 89 15.95 -6.63 -11.89
N ASN A 90 14.73 -6.10 -11.97
CA ASN A 90 14.11 -5.70 -13.23
C ASN A 90 14.56 -4.29 -13.65
N PRO A 91 15.30 -4.14 -14.78
CA PRO A 91 15.74 -2.83 -15.25
C PRO A 91 14.59 -1.84 -15.44
N ALA A 92 13.42 -2.29 -15.90
CA ALA A 92 12.25 -1.44 -16.13
C ALA A 92 11.65 -0.91 -14.81
N TYR A 93 11.73 -1.68 -13.73
CA TYR A 93 11.39 -1.15 -12.40
C TYR A 93 12.43 -0.15 -11.91
N SER A 94 13.72 -0.51 -12.01
CA SER A 94 14.82 0.32 -11.51
C SER A 94 14.95 1.66 -12.25
N ALA A 95 14.52 1.74 -13.52
CA ALA A 95 14.49 2.96 -14.32
C ALA A 95 13.54 4.03 -13.76
N ASN A 96 12.56 3.62 -12.95
CA ASN A 96 11.64 4.51 -12.26
C ASN A 96 10.87 5.45 -13.21
N ASP A 97 10.34 4.92 -14.30
CA ASP A 97 9.43 5.63 -15.20
C ASP A 97 7.98 5.59 -14.69
N GLY A 98 7.04 6.08 -15.51
CA GLY A 98 5.60 6.06 -15.20
C GLY A 98 5.05 4.66 -14.94
N ASP A 99 5.64 3.63 -15.55
CA ASP A 99 5.20 2.25 -15.49
C ASP A 99 5.88 1.43 -14.39
N ARG A 100 6.74 2.03 -13.54
CA ARG A 100 7.35 1.36 -12.37
C ARG A 100 6.34 0.53 -11.57
N CYS A 101 5.14 1.07 -11.34
CA CYS A 101 4.09 0.38 -10.59
C CYS A 101 3.52 -0.84 -11.32
N PHE A 102 3.54 -0.87 -12.66
CA PHE A 102 3.24 -2.06 -13.46
C PHE A 102 4.24 -3.17 -13.11
N HIS A 103 5.54 -2.89 -13.26
CA HIS A 103 6.60 -3.88 -13.05
C HIS A 103 6.65 -4.40 -11.61
N CYS A 104 6.45 -3.51 -10.64
CA CYS A 104 6.30 -3.89 -9.23
C CYS A 104 5.16 -4.88 -9.02
N LYS A 105 4.01 -4.63 -9.67
CA LYS A 105 2.85 -5.49 -9.53
C LYS A 105 3.02 -6.82 -10.26
N THR A 106 3.66 -6.82 -11.42
CA THR A 106 4.04 -8.06 -12.12
C THR A 106 4.86 -8.97 -11.22
N ALA A 107 5.88 -8.42 -10.52
CA ALA A 107 6.70 -9.20 -9.59
C ALA A 107 5.89 -9.80 -8.42
N LEU A 108 4.89 -9.06 -7.89
CA LEU A 108 3.96 -9.63 -6.90
C LEU A 108 3.17 -10.79 -7.50
N MET A 109 2.61 -10.60 -8.70
CA MET A 109 1.78 -11.61 -9.37
C MET A 109 2.59 -12.88 -9.67
N ASP A 110 3.85 -12.75 -10.09
CA ASP A 110 4.77 -13.88 -10.34
C ASP A 110 4.93 -14.82 -9.13
N LEU A 111 4.82 -14.29 -7.92
CA LEU A 111 4.92 -15.09 -6.69
C LEU A 111 3.56 -15.55 -6.16
N THR A 112 2.52 -14.73 -6.29
CA THR A 112 1.19 -15.07 -5.75
C THR A 112 0.41 -16.04 -6.64
N GLU A 113 0.64 -16.04 -7.95
CA GLU A 113 -0.04 -16.95 -8.87
C GLU A 113 0.27 -18.42 -8.63
N PRO A 114 1.53 -18.85 -8.48
CA PRO A 114 1.84 -20.23 -8.14
C PRO A 114 1.19 -20.68 -6.81
N VAL A 115 1.18 -19.79 -5.81
CA VAL A 115 0.52 -20.03 -4.51
C VAL A 115 -0.99 -20.23 -4.69
N ALA A 116 -1.62 -19.35 -5.47
CA ALA A 116 -3.05 -19.42 -5.75
C ALA A 116 -3.40 -20.67 -6.55
N ALA A 117 -2.63 -20.99 -7.61
CA ALA A 117 -2.83 -22.15 -8.46
C ALA A 117 -2.71 -23.46 -7.68
N ALA A 118 -1.70 -23.60 -6.82
CA ALA A 118 -1.51 -24.79 -6.00
C ALA A 118 -2.66 -25.02 -5.00
N ALA A 119 -3.32 -23.94 -4.57
CA ALA A 119 -4.45 -24.00 -3.64
C ALA A 119 -5.81 -24.08 -4.34
N GLY A 120 -5.90 -23.90 -5.67
CA GLY A 120 -7.17 -23.70 -6.37
C GLY A 120 -7.87 -22.41 -5.95
N ALA A 121 -7.10 -21.34 -5.71
CA ALA A 121 -7.55 -20.06 -5.19
C ALA A 121 -7.48 -18.95 -6.25
N THR A 122 -8.17 -17.84 -6.01
CA THR A 122 -8.07 -16.61 -6.81
C THR A 122 -7.27 -15.54 -6.07
N VAL A 123 -6.33 -14.87 -6.74
CA VAL A 123 -5.62 -13.72 -6.18
C VAL A 123 -6.57 -12.52 -6.10
N VAL A 124 -6.67 -11.89 -4.93
CA VAL A 124 -7.52 -10.70 -4.71
C VAL A 124 -6.72 -9.53 -4.13
N LEU A 125 -7.02 -8.32 -4.59
CA LEU A 125 -6.38 -7.08 -4.15
C LEU A 125 -7.41 -6.13 -3.54
N GLY A 126 -7.00 -5.41 -2.49
CA GLY A 126 -7.79 -4.34 -1.86
C GLY A 126 -7.82 -3.05 -2.69
N VAL A 127 -8.36 -3.12 -3.90
CA VAL A 127 -8.63 -1.95 -4.76
C VAL A 127 -10.08 -1.54 -4.57
N ASN A 128 -10.36 -0.27 -4.31
CA ASN A 128 -11.71 0.27 -4.12
C ASN A 128 -12.13 1.20 -5.29
N LEU A 129 -13.37 1.69 -5.29
CA LEU A 129 -13.91 2.51 -6.38
C LEU A 129 -13.13 3.81 -6.61
N ASP A 130 -12.62 4.45 -5.55
CA ASP A 130 -11.87 5.71 -5.64
C ASP A 130 -10.52 5.51 -6.36
N ASP A 131 -10.01 4.29 -6.42
CA ASP A 131 -8.77 4.00 -7.14
C ASP A 131 -8.95 3.90 -8.66
N LEU A 132 -10.19 3.74 -9.17
CA LEU A 132 -10.46 3.52 -10.60
C LEU A 132 -10.21 4.75 -11.49
N GLY A 133 -10.19 5.95 -10.90
CA GLY A 133 -10.01 7.22 -11.64
C GLY A 133 -8.55 7.63 -11.87
N ASP A 134 -7.59 6.90 -11.30
CA ASP A 134 -6.17 7.27 -11.33
C ASP A 134 -5.39 6.51 -12.43
N HIS A 135 -4.24 7.06 -12.87
CA HIS A 135 -3.25 6.28 -13.62
C HIS A 135 -2.70 5.16 -12.72
N ARG A 136 -3.24 3.95 -12.87
CA ARG A 136 -2.94 2.78 -12.02
C ARG A 136 -2.37 1.61 -12.83
N PRO A 137 -1.17 1.74 -13.42
CA PRO A 137 -0.58 0.70 -14.27
C PRO A 137 -0.34 -0.61 -13.50
N GLY A 138 -0.13 -0.54 -12.18
CA GLY A 138 -0.10 -1.72 -11.32
C GLY A 138 -1.42 -2.51 -11.32
N GLN A 139 -2.57 -1.85 -11.20
CA GLN A 139 -3.86 -2.58 -11.18
C GLN A 139 -4.14 -3.26 -12.53
N ALA A 140 -3.78 -2.60 -13.63
CA ALA A 140 -3.84 -3.20 -14.96
C ALA A 140 -2.98 -4.48 -15.04
N ALA A 141 -1.73 -4.45 -14.55
CA ALA A 141 -0.86 -5.63 -14.52
C ALA A 141 -1.47 -6.80 -13.74
N ALA A 142 -2.08 -6.54 -12.58
CA ALA A 142 -2.74 -7.57 -11.79
C ALA A 142 -4.00 -8.12 -12.48
N GLY A 143 -4.85 -7.24 -13.02
CA GLY A 143 -6.09 -7.63 -13.69
C GLY A 143 -5.84 -8.46 -14.96
N GLN A 144 -4.83 -8.10 -15.75
CA GLN A 144 -4.42 -8.87 -16.94
C GLN A 144 -4.01 -10.31 -16.62
N ARG A 145 -3.56 -10.56 -15.39
CA ARG A 145 -3.16 -11.89 -14.92
C ARG A 145 -4.21 -12.57 -14.04
N GLY A 146 -5.45 -12.11 -14.10
CA GLY A 146 -6.59 -12.77 -13.47
C GLY A 146 -6.82 -12.43 -12.01
N ALA A 147 -6.11 -11.45 -11.44
CA ALA A 147 -6.43 -10.95 -10.11
C ALA A 147 -7.81 -10.28 -10.09
N ARG A 148 -8.53 -10.41 -8.97
CA ARG A 148 -9.86 -9.83 -8.78
C ARG A 148 -9.86 -8.70 -7.75
N PHE A 149 -10.87 -7.83 -7.82
CA PHE A 149 -11.00 -6.64 -6.99
C PHE A 149 -12.36 -6.63 -6.24
N PRO A 150 -12.57 -7.50 -5.23
CA PRO A 150 -13.89 -7.70 -4.63
C PRO A 150 -14.50 -6.44 -4.00
N LEU A 151 -13.68 -5.50 -3.55
CA LEU A 151 -14.18 -4.22 -3.01
C LEU A 151 -14.82 -3.37 -4.11
N VAL A 152 -14.23 -3.32 -5.31
CA VAL A 152 -14.84 -2.69 -6.50
C VAL A 152 -16.13 -3.42 -6.87
N ASP A 153 -16.10 -4.75 -6.96
CA ASP A 153 -17.26 -5.56 -7.35
C ASP A 153 -18.45 -5.36 -6.37
N ALA A 154 -18.17 -5.18 -5.08
CA ALA A 154 -19.18 -4.89 -4.04
C ALA A 154 -19.60 -3.42 -3.93
N GLY A 155 -18.92 -2.51 -4.65
CA GLY A 155 -19.19 -1.09 -4.70
C GLY A 155 -18.66 -0.29 -3.50
N PHE A 156 -17.52 -0.70 -2.93
CA PHE A 156 -16.89 0.02 -1.81
C PHE A 156 -16.09 1.24 -2.30
N THR A 157 -16.37 2.39 -1.70
CA THR A 157 -15.44 3.52 -1.66
C THR A 157 -14.44 3.36 -0.51
N LYS A 158 -13.41 4.19 -0.49
CA LYS A 158 -12.45 4.30 0.61
C LYS A 158 -13.13 4.69 1.93
N ASP A 159 -14.14 5.55 1.87
CA ASP A 159 -14.90 5.96 3.05
C ASP A 159 -15.77 4.81 3.59
N ASP A 160 -16.31 3.97 2.71
CA ASP A 160 -17.01 2.74 3.12
C ASP A 160 -16.06 1.79 3.83
N VAL A 161 -14.86 1.57 3.28
CA VAL A 161 -13.82 0.71 3.90
C VAL A 161 -13.50 1.20 5.30
N ARG A 162 -13.24 2.50 5.48
CA ARG A 162 -12.93 3.07 6.81
C ARG A 162 -14.10 2.97 7.77
N SER A 163 -15.32 3.25 7.29
CA SER A 163 -16.53 3.20 8.09
C SER A 163 -16.84 1.78 8.57
N TRP A 164 -16.75 0.79 7.70
CA TRP A 164 -16.95 -0.62 8.06
C TRP A 164 -15.82 -1.15 8.93
N SER A 165 -14.56 -0.82 8.61
CA SER A 165 -13.41 -1.18 9.45
C SER A 165 -13.60 -0.69 10.88
N LYS A 166 -14.06 0.55 11.07
CA LYS A 166 -14.36 1.10 12.39
C LYS A 166 -15.49 0.36 13.10
N ARG A 167 -16.57 0.02 12.40
CA ARG A 167 -17.70 -0.75 12.95
C ARG A 167 -17.31 -2.17 13.36
N LEU A 168 -16.38 -2.78 12.63
CA LEU A 168 -15.83 -4.10 12.91
C LEU A 168 -14.70 -4.07 13.95
N GLY A 169 -14.33 -2.89 14.45
CA GLY A 169 -13.28 -2.73 15.47
C GLY A 169 -11.84 -2.85 14.94
N LEU A 170 -11.62 -2.77 13.63
CA LEU A 170 -10.29 -2.93 13.03
C LEU A 170 -9.43 -1.69 13.30
N ARG A 171 -8.28 -1.86 13.96
CA ARG A 171 -7.36 -0.75 14.28
C ARG A 171 -6.73 -0.05 13.08
N THR A 172 -6.89 -0.60 11.87
CA THR A 172 -6.39 -0.03 10.62
C THR A 172 -7.35 1.00 10.00
N TRP A 173 -8.54 1.22 10.58
CA TRP A 173 -9.58 2.10 10.01
C TRP A 173 -9.12 3.54 9.75
N ASP A 174 -8.23 4.08 10.59
CA ASP A 174 -7.65 5.42 10.47
C ASP A 174 -6.21 5.41 9.95
N LYS A 175 -5.65 4.25 9.58
CA LYS A 175 -4.27 4.14 9.08
C LYS A 175 -4.10 5.04 7.84
N PRO A 176 -3.11 5.94 7.81
CA PRO A 176 -2.81 6.73 6.63
C PRO A 176 -2.41 5.85 5.45
N ALA A 177 -2.69 6.30 4.22
CA ALA A 177 -2.28 5.57 3.03
C ALA A 177 -0.75 5.57 2.91
N ALA A 178 -0.14 4.38 2.95
CA ALA A 178 1.28 4.19 2.75
C ALA A 178 1.55 3.75 1.30
N ALA A 179 2.30 4.56 0.57
CA ALA A 179 2.87 4.17 -0.71
C ALA A 179 4.23 3.49 -0.48
N CYS A 180 4.72 2.72 -1.47
CA CYS A 180 6.07 2.13 -1.42
C CYS A 180 7.17 3.18 -1.31
N LEU A 181 8.35 2.80 -0.81
CA LEU A 181 9.49 3.69 -0.64
C LEU A 181 9.97 4.27 -1.98
N ALA A 182 9.86 3.52 -3.08
CA ALA A 182 10.18 4.03 -4.42
C ALA A 182 9.34 5.25 -4.81
N SER A 183 8.15 5.43 -4.23
CA SER A 183 7.34 6.63 -4.46
C SER A 183 8.00 7.91 -3.94
N ARG A 184 9.10 7.84 -3.17
CA ARG A 184 9.86 9.00 -2.67
C ARG A 184 10.91 9.47 -3.67
N VAL A 185 11.16 8.70 -4.71
CA VAL A 185 12.17 8.94 -5.72
C VAL A 185 11.49 9.57 -6.96
N PRO A 186 11.91 10.78 -7.40
CA PRO A 186 11.40 11.42 -8.60
C PRO A 186 11.49 10.51 -9.84
N TYR A 187 10.46 10.54 -10.68
CA TYR A 187 10.46 9.78 -11.93
C TYR A 187 11.72 10.07 -12.77
N GLY A 188 12.26 9.04 -13.41
CA GLY A 188 13.51 9.06 -14.17
C GLY A 188 14.79 9.01 -13.32
N THR A 189 14.70 9.11 -11.99
CA THR A 189 15.83 8.86 -11.09
C THR A 189 15.88 7.37 -10.75
N PRO A 190 17.00 6.66 -11.02
CA PRO A 190 17.09 5.23 -10.77
C PRO A 190 16.78 4.85 -9.32
N VAL A 191 15.90 3.86 -9.15
CA VAL A 191 15.58 3.27 -7.85
C VAL A 191 16.63 2.20 -7.56
N THR A 192 17.42 2.41 -6.51
CA THR A 192 18.49 1.50 -6.08
C THR A 192 18.29 1.09 -4.62
N LEU A 193 18.91 -0.02 -4.22
CA LEU A 193 18.90 -0.48 -2.82
C LEU A 193 19.42 0.61 -1.86
N THR A 194 20.48 1.32 -2.24
CA THR A 194 21.06 2.40 -1.45
C THR A 194 20.05 3.52 -1.22
N VAL A 195 19.43 4.02 -2.29
CA VAL A 195 18.42 5.10 -2.20
C VAL A 195 17.24 4.68 -1.34
N LEU A 196 16.70 3.48 -1.54
CA LEU A 196 15.58 2.98 -0.75
C LEU A 196 15.96 2.83 0.73
N SER A 197 17.18 2.36 1.02
CA SER A 197 17.67 2.22 2.39
C SER A 197 17.86 3.57 3.09
N GLU A 198 18.36 4.59 2.39
CA GLU A 198 18.48 5.95 2.92
C GLU A 198 17.11 6.57 3.23
N VAL A 199 16.16 6.45 2.30
CA VAL A 199 14.77 6.88 2.51
C VAL A 199 14.15 6.15 3.69
N ALA A 200 14.25 4.82 3.74
CA ALA A 200 13.69 4.01 4.82
C ALA A 200 14.27 4.45 6.18
N ARG A 201 15.59 4.53 6.32
CA ARG A 201 16.24 4.94 7.56
C ARG A 201 15.80 6.34 8.01
N ALA A 202 15.68 7.28 7.07
CA ALA A 202 15.24 8.63 7.36
C ALA A 202 13.77 8.67 7.82
N GLU A 203 12.86 7.98 7.12
CA GLU A 203 11.45 7.90 7.52
C GLU A 203 11.30 7.21 8.88
N SER A 204 11.98 6.08 9.11
CA SER A 204 11.98 5.37 10.39
C SER A 204 12.49 6.24 11.54
N ALA A 205 13.53 7.05 11.31
CA ALA A 205 14.07 7.95 12.33
C ALA A 205 13.05 9.03 12.72
N LEU A 206 12.38 9.64 11.74
CA LEU A 206 11.31 10.61 12.01
C LEU A 206 10.09 9.95 12.67
N ARG A 207 9.72 8.73 12.28
CA ARG A 207 8.63 7.99 12.95
C ARG A 207 8.91 7.75 14.43
N ARG A 208 10.15 7.41 14.79
CA ARG A 208 10.58 7.27 16.21
C ARG A 208 10.49 8.58 16.99
N MET A 209 10.56 9.72 16.31
CA MET A 209 10.33 11.04 16.92
C MET A 209 8.83 11.40 17.01
N GLY A 210 7.93 10.53 16.55
CA GLY A 210 6.47 10.74 16.63
C GLY A 210 5.86 11.43 15.40
N PHE A 211 6.57 11.53 14.28
CA PHE A 211 5.99 11.94 13.00
C PHE A 211 5.19 10.77 12.39
N ARG A 212 3.91 10.99 12.11
CA ARG A 212 2.99 9.95 11.62
C ARG A 212 2.80 10.07 10.12
N GLN A 213 2.50 11.27 9.61
CA GLN A 213 2.19 11.51 8.21
C GLN A 213 3.33 12.25 7.53
N LEU A 214 4.35 11.47 7.14
CA LEU A 214 5.58 12.00 6.55
C LEU A 214 5.97 11.29 5.26
N ARG A 215 6.72 12.00 4.42
CA ARG A 215 7.56 11.42 3.36
C ARG A 215 8.91 12.09 3.32
N VAL A 216 9.97 11.30 3.10
CA VAL A 216 11.32 11.82 2.83
C VAL A 216 11.58 11.67 1.33
N ARG A 217 11.46 12.76 0.56
CA ARG A 217 11.75 12.75 -0.88
C ARG A 217 13.24 12.80 -1.13
N HIS A 218 13.70 11.94 -2.04
CA HIS A 218 15.09 11.82 -2.41
C HIS A 218 15.44 12.74 -3.59
N TYR A 219 16.41 13.63 -3.39
CA TYR A 219 16.99 14.49 -4.43
C TYR A 219 18.51 14.46 -4.33
N GLY A 220 19.13 13.34 -4.71
CA GLY A 220 20.57 13.14 -4.60
C GLY A 220 21.01 13.18 -3.13
N ASP A 221 21.83 14.16 -2.76
CA ASP A 221 22.29 14.34 -1.39
C ASP A 221 21.31 15.12 -0.48
N THR A 222 20.14 15.49 -1.03
CA THR A 222 19.12 16.29 -0.35
C THR A 222 17.88 15.46 -0.03
N ALA A 223 17.49 15.46 1.24
CA ALA A 223 16.19 14.96 1.70
C ALA A 223 15.20 16.12 1.81
N ARG A 224 14.10 16.07 1.07
CA ARG A 224 12.98 17.02 1.22
C ARG A 224 11.84 16.37 1.99
N LEU A 225 11.53 16.91 3.17
CA LEU A 225 10.49 16.38 4.05
C LEU A 225 9.13 16.95 3.67
N GLU A 226 8.18 16.08 3.40
CA GLU A 226 6.76 16.41 3.28
C GLU A 226 6.05 15.98 4.57
N LEU A 227 5.46 16.93 5.28
CA LEU A 227 4.78 16.72 6.57
C LEU A 227 3.38 17.34 6.52
N ASP A 228 2.47 16.87 7.37
CA ASP A 228 1.22 17.60 7.59
C ASP A 228 1.48 18.97 8.27
N GLY A 229 0.48 19.87 8.26
CA GLY A 229 0.64 21.23 8.77
C GLY A 229 1.15 21.32 10.21
N PRO A 230 0.50 20.66 11.19
CA PRO A 230 0.99 20.60 12.56
C PRO A 230 2.39 20.00 12.70
N GLU A 231 2.69 18.93 11.97
CA GLU A 231 4.01 18.28 12.00
C GLU A 231 5.10 19.14 11.37
N LEU A 232 4.79 19.93 10.34
CA LEU A 232 5.72 20.89 9.73
C LEU A 232 6.19 21.91 10.77
N ALA A 233 5.26 22.50 11.53
CA ALA A 233 5.58 23.46 12.58
C ALA A 233 6.45 22.82 13.68
N ARG A 234 6.12 21.58 14.08
CA ARG A 234 6.91 20.82 15.04
C ARG A 234 8.33 20.55 14.52
N ALA A 235 8.49 20.19 13.25
CA ALA A 235 9.80 19.93 12.66
C ALA A 235 10.70 21.17 12.66
N VAL A 236 10.14 22.38 12.51
CA VAL A 236 10.89 23.64 12.64
C VAL A 236 11.29 23.90 14.09
N ALA A 237 10.40 23.65 15.04
CA ALA A 237 10.68 23.79 16.47
C ALA A 237 11.79 22.82 16.92
N GLU A 238 11.77 21.58 16.43
CA GLU A 238 12.71 20.50 16.75
C GLU A 238 13.82 20.33 15.69
N ARG A 239 14.12 21.39 14.92
CA ARG A 239 14.96 21.32 13.71
C ARG A 239 16.31 20.63 13.90
N GLU A 240 16.96 20.79 15.05
CA GLU A 240 18.28 20.20 15.30
C GLU A 240 18.21 18.67 15.38
N ALA A 241 17.20 18.14 16.08
CA ALA A 241 16.95 16.71 16.18
C ALA A 241 16.53 16.13 14.82
N VAL A 242 15.65 16.83 14.09
CA VAL A 242 15.22 16.43 12.74
C VAL A 242 16.41 16.38 11.77
N VAL A 243 17.23 17.42 11.75
CA VAL A 243 18.43 17.47 10.90
C VAL A 243 19.41 16.35 11.27
N SER A 244 19.66 16.13 12.56
CA SER A 244 20.54 15.06 13.02
C SER A 244 20.04 13.67 12.60
N ALA A 245 18.72 13.42 12.76
CA ALA A 245 18.10 12.16 12.38
C ALA A 245 18.22 11.86 10.89
N VAL A 246 17.91 12.84 10.04
CA VAL A 246 17.92 12.67 8.57
C VAL A 246 19.34 12.63 8.02
N LYS A 247 20.28 13.42 8.56
CA LYS A 247 21.70 13.32 8.18
C LYS A 247 22.33 11.99 8.59
N GLY A 248 21.96 11.47 9.76
CA GLY A 248 22.36 10.13 10.21
C GLY A 248 21.88 9.00 9.28
N ALA A 249 20.87 9.25 8.44
CA ALA A 249 20.37 8.32 7.45
C ALA A 249 21.10 8.37 6.09
N GLY A 250 22.04 9.31 5.89
CA GLY A 250 22.88 9.41 4.68
C GLY A 250 22.79 10.73 3.91
N TYR A 251 21.86 11.62 4.27
CA TYR A 251 21.66 12.88 3.54
C TYR A 251 22.62 14.00 3.99
N ARG A 252 23.05 14.84 3.04
CA ARG A 252 23.87 16.03 3.32
C ARG A 252 23.00 17.25 3.68
N TYR A 253 21.88 17.41 2.98
CA TYR A 253 20.96 18.52 3.16
C TYR A 253 19.57 18.02 3.55
N VAL A 254 18.90 18.78 4.41
CA VAL A 254 17.55 18.49 4.88
C VAL A 254 16.71 19.75 4.64
N THR A 255 15.64 19.61 3.89
CA THR A 255 14.73 20.70 3.53
C THR A 255 13.30 20.34 3.90
N LEU A 256 12.45 21.35 4.07
CA LEU A 256 11.02 21.18 4.26
C LEU A 256 10.30 21.57 2.97
N ASP A 257 9.33 20.76 2.56
CA ASP A 257 8.36 21.16 1.55
C ASP A 257 7.32 22.07 2.20
N LEU A 258 7.34 23.37 1.87
CA LEU A 258 6.42 24.37 2.43
C LEU A 258 4.96 24.10 2.06
N GLU A 259 4.78 23.33 1.00
CA GLU A 259 3.51 22.95 0.43
C GLU A 259 2.93 21.70 1.12
N GLY A 260 3.71 21.08 2.02
CA GLY A 260 3.31 20.01 2.92
C GLY A 260 3.11 18.65 2.27
N PHE A 261 2.57 17.70 3.04
CA PHE A 261 2.22 16.37 2.55
C PHE A 261 1.04 16.43 1.58
N ARG A 262 1.22 15.83 0.40
CA ARG A 262 0.15 15.56 -0.56
C ARG A 262 0.25 14.17 -1.17
N SER A 263 -0.90 13.51 -1.31
CA SER A 263 -0.95 12.26 -2.06
C SER A 263 -0.63 12.53 -3.54
N GLY A 264 0.12 11.63 -4.18
CA GLY A 264 0.43 11.76 -5.61
C GLY A 264 1.32 12.95 -6.02
N ASN A 265 2.04 13.62 -5.10
CA ASN A 265 2.83 14.83 -5.42
C ASN A 265 3.75 14.70 -6.65
N LEU A 266 4.36 13.53 -6.86
CA LEU A 266 5.27 13.29 -8.00
C LEU A 266 4.55 12.97 -9.31
N ASN A 267 3.25 12.66 -9.28
CA ASN A 267 2.48 12.27 -10.48
C ASN A 267 2.28 13.47 -11.44
N ALA A 268 2.38 14.71 -10.97
CA ALA A 268 2.34 15.89 -11.82
C ALA A 268 3.43 15.90 -12.91
N ALA A 269 4.54 15.19 -12.67
CA ALA A 269 5.59 15.03 -13.68
C ALA A 269 5.16 14.13 -14.86
N LEU A 270 4.26 13.16 -14.63
CA LEU A 270 3.75 12.26 -15.67
C LEU A 270 2.81 13.00 -16.63
N THR A 271 1.91 13.83 -16.09
CA THR A 271 0.98 14.63 -16.90
C THR A 271 1.67 15.69 -17.74
N THR A 272 2.89 16.11 -17.36
CA THR A 272 3.67 17.10 -18.11
C THR A 272 4.48 16.45 -19.24
N ALA A 273 4.80 15.16 -19.13
CA ALA A 273 5.55 14.41 -20.14
C ALA A 273 4.70 13.99 -21.34
N GLU A 274 3.39 13.81 -21.17
CA GLU A 274 2.44 13.46 -22.26
C GLU A 274 2.12 14.63 -23.21
N VAL A 275 2.59 15.85 -22.91
CA VAL A 275 2.36 17.07 -23.71
C VAL A 275 3.62 17.49 -24.51
N ARG A 276 4.61 16.60 -24.66
CA ARG A 276 5.81 16.84 -25.48
C ARG A 276 5.92 15.89 -26.67
#